data_AF-A0AAN8YE61-F1
#
_entry.id   AF-A0AAN8YE61-F1
#
_cell.length_a   1.000
_cell.length_b   1.000
_cell.length_c   1.000
_cell.angle_alpha   90.00
_cell.angle_beta   90.00
_cell.angle_gamma   90.00
#
_symmetry.space_group_name_H-M   'P 1'
#
loop_
_entity.id
_entity.type
_entity.pdbx_description
1 polymer ?
#
loop_
_entity_poly.entity_id
_entity_poly.type
_entity_poly.pdbx_seq_one_letter_code
_entity_poly.pdbx_strand_id
1 'polypeptide(L)'
;MDHHCIWVVNCVGARNYKFFLLFVVYTFLTTTLDTLVLLPSFIKFFRQTKNQSLLPGNIAVIFLVFVLNLAFSLSLLCFVIMHASLLSSNTTSVEVYEKKKSTQWRYDVGCRRNFEQVFGANKALWFFPLFSKKDMENIPALHGMEFPTRSDAVE
;
A
#
# COMPACT_ATOMS: atom_id res chain seq x y z
N MET A 1 9.55 -13.43 -3.30
CA MET A 1 8.46 -12.83 -4.12
C MET A 1 7.30 -12.57 -3.18
N ASP A 2 6.57 -11.47 -3.34
CA ASP A 2 5.39 -11.20 -2.50
C ASP A 2 4.12 -11.80 -3.11
N HIS A 3 3.73 -11.36 -4.32
CA HIS A 3 2.61 -11.93 -5.07
C HIS A 3 2.68 -11.52 -6.56
N HIS A 4 1.88 -12.17 -7.41
CA HIS A 4 1.64 -11.68 -8.76
C HIS A 4 0.42 -10.74 -8.74
N CYS A 5 0.63 -9.47 -9.07
CA CYS A 5 -0.43 -8.47 -9.02
C CYS A 5 -0.97 -8.21 -10.42
N ILE A 6 -2.20 -8.65 -10.66
CA ILE A 6 -2.87 -8.47 -11.96
C ILE A 6 -3.11 -6.98 -12.30
N TRP A 7 -3.25 -6.13 -11.29
CA TRP A 7 -3.56 -4.70 -11.46
C TRP A 7 -2.38 -3.89 -12.01
N VAL A 8 -1.15 -4.32 -11.73
CA VAL A 8 0.07 -3.74 -12.30
C VAL A 8 0.71 -4.65 -13.35
N VAL A 9 0.04 -5.75 -13.70
CA VAL A 9 0.47 -6.76 -14.68
C VAL A 9 1.93 -7.19 -14.46
N ASN A 10 2.30 -7.37 -13.19
CA ASN A 10 3.68 -7.67 -12.82
C ASN A 10 3.75 -8.40 -11.48
N CYS A 11 4.85 -9.12 -11.26
CA CYS A 11 5.18 -9.65 -9.94
C CYS A 11 5.64 -8.52 -9.01
N VAL A 12 5.16 -8.56 -7.77
CA VAL A 12 5.60 -7.70 -6.68
C VAL A 12 6.61 -8.48 -5.84
N GLY A 13 7.75 -7.87 -5.55
CA GLY A 13 8.84 -8.47 -4.79
C GLY A 13 9.90 -7.44 -4.41
N ALA A 14 11.04 -7.90 -3.91
CA ALA A 14 12.06 -7.04 -3.28
C ALA A 14 12.44 -5.78 -4.09
N ARG A 15 12.61 -5.91 -5.41
CA ARG A 15 13.06 -4.82 -6.28
C ARG A 15 12.02 -3.75 -6.59
N ASN A 16 10.73 -4.03 -6.37
CA ASN A 16 9.64 -3.10 -6.66
C ASN A 16 8.63 -2.92 -5.53
N TYR A 17 8.84 -3.55 -4.37
CA TYR A 17 7.88 -3.52 -3.27
C TYR A 17 7.64 -2.10 -2.75
N LYS A 18 8.69 -1.27 -2.65
CA LYS A 18 8.55 0.16 -2.30
C LYS A 18 7.59 0.88 -3.25
N PHE A 19 7.78 0.73 -4.55
CA PHE A 19 6.96 1.41 -5.56
C PHE A 19 5.51 0.94 -5.49
N PHE A 20 5.30 -0.36 -5.26
CA PHE A 20 3.98 -0.92 -5.04
C PHE A 20 3.28 -0.35 -3.80
N LEU A 21 3.98 -0.29 -2.66
CA LEU A 21 3.42 0.29 -1.42
C LEU A 21 3.06 1.77 -1.61
N LEU A 22 3.94 2.54 -2.27
CA LEU A 22 3.66 3.94 -2.60
C LEU A 22 2.46 4.07 -3.54
N PHE A 23 2.36 3.22 -4.56
CA PHE A 23 1.20 3.17 -5.46
C PHE A 23 -0.10 2.94 -4.68
N VAL A 24 -0.13 1.96 -3.79
CA VAL A 24 -1.31 1.65 -2.97
C VAL A 24 -1.68 2.82 -2.06
N VAL A 25 -0.70 3.40 -1.35
CA VAL A 25 -0.93 4.53 -0.43
C VAL A 25 -1.41 5.77 -1.19
N TYR A 26 -0.79 6.14 -2.31
CA TYR A 26 -1.23 7.31 -3.09
C TYR A 26 -2.59 7.11 -3.73
N THR A 27 -2.91 5.89 -4.18
CA THR A 27 -4.26 5.58 -4.70
C THR A 27 -5.30 5.67 -3.58
N PHE A 28 -5.00 5.15 -2.39
CA PHE A 28 -5.85 5.30 -1.21
C PHE A 28 -6.10 6.78 -0.87
N LEU A 29 -5.04 7.59 -0.82
CA LEU A 29 -5.17 9.02 -0.52
C LEU A 29 -6.00 9.73 -1.59
N THR A 30 -5.76 9.46 -2.87
CA THR A 30 -6.49 10.07 -3.99
C THR A 30 -7.98 9.74 -3.94
N THR A 31 -8.33 8.46 -3.85
CA THR A 31 -9.73 8.00 -3.77
C THR A 31 -10.45 8.54 -2.52
N THR A 32 -9.74 8.67 -1.41
CA THR A 32 -10.28 9.28 -0.17
C THR A 32 -10.52 10.78 -0.35
N LEU A 33 -9.57 11.50 -0.95
CA LEU A 33 -9.73 12.93 -1.25
C LEU A 33 -10.89 13.16 -2.20
N ASP A 34 -11.01 12.37 -3.27
CA ASP A 34 -12.11 12.45 -4.22
C ASP A 34 -13.46 12.21 -3.54
N THR A 35 -13.53 11.22 -2.65
CA THR A 35 -14.72 10.94 -1.84
C THR A 35 -15.10 12.14 -0.97
N LEU A 36 -14.13 12.75 -0.28
CA LEU A 36 -14.37 13.92 0.58
C LEU A 36 -14.82 15.15 -0.22
N VAL A 37 -14.21 15.39 -1.39
CA VAL A 37 -14.56 16.51 -2.27
C VAL A 37 -15.96 16.32 -2.88
N LEU A 38 -16.35 15.09 -3.21
CA LEU A 38 -17.65 14.79 -3.81
C LEU A 38 -18.78 14.66 -2.78
N LEU A 39 -18.46 14.50 -1.49
CA LEU A 39 -19.45 14.30 -0.42
C LEU A 39 -20.54 15.39 -0.35
N PRO A 40 -20.25 16.71 -0.46
CA PRO A 40 -21.29 17.72 -0.44
C PRO A 40 -22.26 17.60 -1.63
N SER A 41 -21.74 17.31 -2.81
CA SER A 41 -22.54 17.09 -4.03
C SER A 41 -23.41 15.84 -3.91
N PHE A 42 -22.87 14.77 -3.31
CA PHE A 42 -23.60 13.54 -3.02
C PHE A 42 -24.73 13.78 -2.00
N ILE A 43 -24.49 14.52 -0.92
CA ILE A 43 -25.53 14.88 0.06
C ILE A 43 -26.61 15.76 -0.59
N LYS A 44 -26.20 16.74 -1.40
CA LYS A 44 -27.12 17.63 -2.12
C LYS A 44 -28.03 16.85 -3.06
N PHE A 45 -27.51 15.80 -3.73
CA PHE A 45 -28.32 14.90 -4.55
C PHE A 45 -29.50 14.30 -3.77
N PHE A 46 -29.26 13.72 -2.59
CA PHE A 46 -30.33 13.14 -1.78
C PHE A 46 -31.29 14.17 -1.19
N ARG A 47 -30.85 15.43 -1.01
CA ARG A 47 -31.72 16.52 -0.54
C ARG A 47 -32.55 17.16 -1.65
N GLN A 48 -32.06 17.20 -2.89
CA GLN A 48 -32.71 17.84 -4.04
C GLN A 48 -33.62 16.94 -4.86
N THR A 49 -33.77 15.66 -4.51
CA THR A 49 -34.77 14.76 -5.12
C THR A 49 -36.22 15.27 -5.06
N LYS A 50 -36.50 16.35 -4.31
CA LYS A 50 -37.81 17.02 -4.32
C LYS A 50 -37.97 18.16 -5.34
N ASN A 51 -36.91 18.80 -5.84
CA ASN A 51 -37.01 19.98 -6.71
C ASN A 51 -36.03 19.88 -7.89
N GLN A 52 -36.52 19.41 -9.04
CA GLN A 52 -35.74 19.19 -10.26
C GLN A 52 -35.26 20.49 -10.92
N SER A 53 -33.98 20.53 -11.31
CA SER A 53 -33.42 21.43 -12.36
C SER A 53 -31.97 21.10 -12.77
N LEU A 54 -31.37 19.99 -12.31
CA LEU A 54 -30.07 19.53 -12.83
C LEU A 54 -30.26 18.40 -13.86
N LEU A 55 -29.44 18.43 -14.92
CA LEU A 55 -29.45 17.44 -16.00
C LEU A 55 -29.21 16.02 -15.43
N PRO A 56 -30.11 15.04 -15.63
CA PRO A 56 -30.04 13.72 -14.98
C PRO A 56 -28.71 12.97 -15.15
N GLY A 57 -28.03 13.16 -16.28
CA GLY A 57 -26.76 12.49 -16.59
C GLY A 57 -25.60 12.90 -15.67
N ASN A 58 -25.44 14.20 -15.41
CA ASN A 58 -24.33 14.70 -14.57
C ASN A 58 -24.46 14.23 -13.12
N ILE A 59 -25.70 14.09 -12.66
CA ILE A 59 -26.01 13.61 -11.31
C ILE A 59 -25.67 12.12 -11.16
N ALA A 60 -26.04 11.30 -12.14
CA ALA A 60 -25.75 9.87 -12.14
C ALA A 60 -24.23 9.60 -12.14
N VAL A 61 -23.45 10.41 -12.87
CA VAL A 61 -21.99 10.32 -12.89
C VAL A 61 -21.40 10.65 -11.51
N ILE A 62 -21.82 11.74 -10.87
CA ILE A 62 -21.33 12.11 -9.52
C ILE A 62 -21.63 11.00 -8.52
N PHE A 63 -22.84 10.44 -8.55
CA PHE A 63 -23.22 9.33 -7.68
C PHE A 63 -22.32 8.11 -7.90
N LEU A 64 -22.15 7.69 -9.17
CA LEU A 64 -21.33 6.53 -9.51
C LEU A 64 -19.87 6.72 -9.09
N VAL A 65 -19.29 7.87 -9.41
CA VAL A 65 -17.89 8.20 -9.07
C VAL A 65 -17.70 8.24 -7.56
N PHE A 66 -18.65 8.81 -6.80
CA PHE A 66 -18.58 8.84 -5.34
C PHE A 66 -18.61 7.42 -4.75
N VAL A 67 -19.56 6.59 -5.18
CA VAL A 67 -19.72 5.22 -4.65
C VAL A 67 -18.50 4.36 -4.99
N LEU A 68 -17.98 4.45 -6.22
CA LEU A 68 -16.78 3.73 -6.61
C LEU A 68 -15.56 4.18 -5.80
N ASN A 69 -15.31 5.49 -5.68
CA ASN A 69 -14.17 5.99 -4.90
C ASN A 69 -14.26 5.61 -3.41
N LEU A 70 -15.44 5.67 -2.81
CA LEU A 70 -15.65 5.23 -1.43
C LEU A 70 -15.35 3.73 -1.28
N ALA A 71 -15.85 2.88 -2.19
CA ALA A 71 -15.60 1.45 -2.17
C ALA A 71 -14.10 1.11 -2.34
N PHE A 72 -13.42 1.77 -3.28
CA PHE A 72 -11.98 1.62 -3.48
C PHE A 72 -11.18 2.12 -2.28
N SER A 73 -11.52 3.28 -1.71
CA SER A 73 -10.84 3.82 -0.52
C SER A 73 -10.91 2.84 0.66
N LEU A 74 -12.09 2.27 0.94
CA LEU A 74 -12.26 1.28 2.02
C LEU A 74 -11.47 -0.02 1.75
N SER A 75 -11.51 -0.53 0.52
CA SER A 75 -10.76 -1.72 0.14
C SER A 75 -9.25 -1.51 0.24
N LEU A 76 -8.76 -0.36 -0.26
CA LEU A 76 -7.35 0.00 -0.21
C LEU A 76 -6.88 0.27 1.22
N LEU A 77 -7.72 0.81 2.11
CA LEU A 77 -7.38 0.98 3.52
C LEU A 77 -7.03 -0.36 4.17
N CYS A 78 -7.87 -1.39 3.98
CA CYS A 78 -7.58 -2.75 4.45
C CYS A 78 -6.26 -3.27 3.89
N PHE A 79 -6.01 -3.02 2.60
CA PHE A 79 -4.80 -3.45 1.92
C PHE A 79 -3.54 -2.73 2.44
N VAL A 80 -3.61 -1.42 2.70
CA VAL A 80 -2.55 -0.64 3.35
C VAL A 80 -2.26 -1.19 4.74
N ILE A 81 -3.28 -1.46 5.55
CA ILE A 81 -3.11 -2.01 6.91
C ILE A 81 -2.43 -3.37 6.86
N MET A 82 -2.88 -4.25 5.96
CA MET A 82 -2.29 -5.57 5.77
C MET A 82 -0.81 -5.47 5.39
N HIS A 83 -0.48 -4.67 4.37
CA HIS A 83 0.91 -4.50 3.93
C HIS A 83 1.79 -3.78 4.95
N ALA A 84 1.23 -2.87 5.76
CA ALA A 84 1.95 -2.27 6.88
C ALA A 84 2.32 -3.33 7.94
N SER A 85 1.41 -4.27 8.23
CA SER A 85 1.70 -5.42 9.10
C SER A 85 2.83 -6.30 8.54
N LEU A 86 2.76 -6.65 7.24
CA LEU A 86 3.80 -7.39 6.54
C LEU A 86 5.17 -6.69 6.61
N LEU A 87 5.19 -5.39 6.32
CA LEU A 87 6.38 -4.56 6.37
C LEU A 87 6.97 -4.51 7.78
N SER A 88 6.14 -4.29 8.80
CA SER A 88 6.60 -4.21 10.20
C SER A 88 7.20 -5.52 10.71
N SER A 89 6.74 -6.66 10.19
CA SER A 89 7.20 -8.00 10.58
C SER A 89 8.21 -8.63 9.60
N ASN A 90 8.62 -7.89 8.57
CA ASN A 90 9.47 -8.34 7.46
C ASN A 90 9.06 -9.71 6.92
N THR A 91 7.77 -9.86 6.65
CA THR A 91 7.19 -11.05 6.03
C THR A 91 6.57 -10.67 4.70
N THR A 92 6.70 -11.54 3.71
CA THR A 92 5.91 -11.47 2.48
C THR A 92 4.54 -12.12 2.69
N SER A 93 3.62 -11.83 1.77
CA SER A 93 2.28 -12.44 1.75
C SER A 93 2.34 -13.97 1.71
N VAL A 94 3.32 -14.56 1.00
CA VAL A 94 3.55 -16.01 0.96
C VAL A 94 4.09 -16.53 2.29
N GLU A 95 5.11 -15.87 2.83
CA GLU A 95 5.78 -16.29 4.07
C GLU A 95 4.86 -16.25 5.29
N VAL A 96 3.83 -15.39 5.30
CA VAL A 96 2.82 -15.40 6.37
C VAL A 96 2.09 -16.74 6.48
N TYR A 97 1.85 -17.42 5.35
CA TYR A 97 1.22 -18.75 5.36
C TYR A 97 2.19 -19.85 5.78
N GLU A 98 3.49 -19.66 5.56
CA GLU A 98 4.54 -20.60 5.97
C GLU A 98 4.93 -20.45 7.45
N LYS A 99 4.76 -19.24 8.00
CA LYS A 99 5.13 -18.91 9.38
C LYS A 99 4.29 -19.71 10.38
N LYS A 100 4.96 -20.59 11.13
CA LYS A 100 4.36 -21.28 12.29
C LYS A 100 4.03 -20.26 13.40
N LYS A 101 2.85 -20.39 14.02
CA LYS A 101 2.31 -19.41 14.99
C LYS A 101 3.20 -19.15 16.22
N SER A 102 4.10 -20.06 16.56
CA SER A 102 4.92 -19.98 17.79
C SER A 102 6.34 -19.43 17.58
N THR A 103 6.78 -19.19 16.34
CA THR A 103 8.16 -18.81 16.04
C THR A 103 8.26 -17.37 15.59
N GLN A 104 9.20 -16.63 16.17
CA GLN A 104 9.60 -15.33 15.64
C GLN A 104 10.17 -15.50 14.23
N TRP A 105 9.84 -14.58 13.33
CA TRP A 105 10.23 -14.73 11.94
C TRP A 105 11.71 -14.39 11.76
N ARG A 106 12.45 -15.25 11.06
CA ARG A 106 13.93 -15.12 10.95
C ARG A 106 14.39 -13.81 10.31
N TYR A 107 13.57 -13.20 9.44
CA TYR A 107 13.87 -11.93 8.77
C TYR A 107 13.37 -10.71 9.54
N ASP A 108 12.59 -10.89 10.61
CA ASP A 108 12.12 -9.79 11.45
C ASP A 108 13.25 -9.29 12.37
N VAL A 109 14.01 -8.31 11.90
CA VAL A 109 15.14 -7.69 12.61
C VAL A 109 14.76 -6.37 13.30
N GLY A 110 13.46 -6.18 13.55
CA GLY A 110 12.89 -5.01 14.21
C GLY A 110 12.29 -3.99 13.24
N CYS A 111 11.11 -3.46 13.59
CA CYS A 111 10.26 -2.63 12.72
C CYS A 111 11.01 -1.52 11.95
N ARG A 112 11.90 -0.76 12.62
CA ARG A 112 12.69 0.28 11.94
C ARG A 112 13.61 -0.28 10.85
N ARG A 113 14.35 -1.34 11.15
CA ARG A 113 15.28 -1.97 10.20
C ARG A 113 14.53 -2.68 9.08
N ASN A 114 13.37 -3.27 9.39
CA ASN A 114 12.48 -3.86 8.39
C ASN A 114 11.99 -2.79 7.40
N PHE A 115 11.60 -1.62 7.91
CA PHE A 115 11.19 -0.49 7.08
C PHE A 115 12.35 0.03 6.22
N GLU A 116 13.53 0.23 6.80
CA GLU A 116 14.74 0.68 6.08
C GLU A 116 15.18 -0.30 4.98
N GLN A 117 14.97 -1.61 5.16
CA GLN A 117 15.21 -2.62 4.11
C GLN A 117 14.35 -2.45 2.85
N VAL A 118 13.16 -1.84 2.98
CA VAL A 118 12.24 -1.61 1.86
C VAL A 118 12.32 -0.18 1.34
N PHE A 119 12.40 0.81 2.23
CA PHE A 119 12.31 2.24 1.86
C PHE A 119 13.67 2.92 1.69
N GLY A 120 14.75 2.28 2.16
CA GLY A 120 16.09 2.87 2.25
C GLY A 120 16.33 3.58 3.58
N ALA A 121 17.60 3.87 3.88
CA ALA A 121 18.01 4.59 5.07
C ALA A 121 17.77 6.11 4.93
N ASN A 122 17.74 6.63 3.70
CA ASN A 122 17.46 8.04 3.45
C ASN A 122 15.95 8.36 3.57
N LYS A 123 15.55 8.90 4.73
CA LYS A 123 14.16 9.26 5.05
C LYS A 123 13.54 10.28 4.12
N ALA A 124 14.33 11.18 3.53
CA ALA A 124 13.83 12.18 2.60
C ALA A 124 13.22 11.55 1.34
N LEU A 125 13.64 10.33 0.99
CA LEU A 125 13.17 9.60 -0.19
C LEU A 125 12.06 8.60 0.13
N TRP A 126 11.54 8.55 1.36
CA TRP A 126 10.52 7.57 1.72
C TRP A 126 9.21 7.77 0.95
N PHE A 127 8.82 9.02 0.72
CA PHE A 127 7.63 9.40 -0.05
C PHE A 127 7.91 9.61 -1.53
N PHE A 128 9.03 9.11 -2.05
CA PHE A 128 9.33 9.22 -3.47
C PHE A 128 9.64 7.83 -4.02
N PRO A 129 9.21 7.52 -5.25
CA PRO A 129 9.50 6.26 -5.91
C PRO A 129 10.94 6.26 -6.43
N LEU A 130 11.91 6.48 -5.52
CA LEU A 130 13.33 6.60 -5.81
C LEU A 130 14.15 5.99 -4.67
N PHE A 131 15.33 5.48 -5.00
CA PHE A 131 16.36 5.09 -4.03
C PHE A 131 17.59 5.96 -4.21
N SER A 132 18.31 6.23 -3.10
CA SER A 132 19.63 6.84 -3.23
C SER A 132 20.64 5.80 -3.72
N LYS A 133 21.71 6.24 -4.41
CA LYS A 133 22.81 5.34 -4.81
C LYS A 133 23.39 4.59 -3.61
N LYS A 134 23.55 5.29 -2.49
CA LYS A 134 24.03 4.72 -1.23
C LYS A 134 23.11 3.62 -0.69
N ASP A 135 21.79 3.79 -0.78
CA ASP A 135 20.85 2.74 -0.35
C ASP A 135 20.98 1.50 -1.23
N MET A 136 21.04 1.70 -2.56
CA MET A 136 21.23 0.59 -3.50
C MET A 136 22.52 -0.17 -3.23
N GLU A 137 23.64 0.51 -2.97
CA GLU A 137 24.93 -0.13 -2.69
C GLU A 137 24.97 -0.86 -1.33
N ASN A 138 24.35 -0.30 -0.29
CA ASN A 138 24.55 -0.77 1.09
C ASN A 138 23.42 -1.66 1.64
N ILE A 139 22.30 -1.80 0.93
CA ILE A 139 21.15 -2.59 1.40
C ILE A 139 20.96 -3.81 0.48
N PRO A 140 21.51 -4.99 0.84
CA PRO A 140 21.42 -6.20 0.02
C PRO A 140 19.99 -6.62 -0.31
N ALA A 141 19.05 -6.40 0.62
CA ALA A 141 17.64 -6.72 0.48
C ALA A 141 17.00 -6.04 -0.75
N LEU A 142 17.46 -4.86 -1.16
CA LEU A 142 16.95 -4.16 -2.34
C LEU A 142 17.28 -4.89 -3.65
N HIS A 143 18.34 -5.69 -3.68
CA HIS A 143 18.68 -6.53 -4.83
C HIS A 143 17.89 -7.83 -4.88
N GLY A 144 17.29 -8.23 -3.75
CA GLY A 144 16.47 -9.42 -3.62
C GLY A 144 17.24 -10.75 -3.56
N MET A 145 18.56 -10.71 -3.32
CA MET A 145 19.40 -11.91 -3.26
C MET A 145 19.69 -12.34 -1.83
N GLU A 146 19.96 -11.39 -0.93
CA GLU A 146 20.35 -11.64 0.45
C GLU A 146 19.54 -10.75 1.41
N PHE A 147 19.13 -11.34 2.53
CA PHE A 147 18.31 -10.69 3.54
C PHE A 147 18.91 -10.90 4.93
N PRO A 148 19.04 -9.83 5.75
CA PRO A 148 19.53 -9.97 7.11
C PRO A 148 18.60 -10.87 7.92
N THR A 149 19.17 -11.85 8.61
CA THR A 149 18.45 -12.65 9.60
C THR A 149 18.75 -12.16 11.00
N ARG A 150 17.87 -12.51 11.94
CA ARG A 150 18.12 -12.30 13.36
C ARG A 150 19.31 -13.16 13.82
N SER A 151 20.04 -12.67 14.82
CA SER A 151 21.21 -13.35 15.38
C SER A 151 20.86 -14.65 16.12
N ASP A 152 19.64 -14.74 16.66
CA ASP A 152 19.09 -15.92 17.35
C ASP A 152 18.43 -16.92 16.38
N ALA A 153 18.41 -16.63 15.07
CA ALA A 153 17.85 -17.53 14.05
C ALA A 153 18.90 -18.48 13.44
N VAL A 154 20.13 -18.47 13.93
CA VAL A 154 21.20 -19.40 13.55
C VAL A 154 21.22 -20.54 14.57
N GLU A 155 20.25 -21.44 14.47
CA GLU A 155 20.28 -22.78 15.07
C GLU A 155 19.42 -23.74 14.24
#